data_AF-A0A962U5W1-F1
#
_entry.id   AF-A0A962U5W1-F1
#
_cell.length_a   1.000
_cell.length_b   1.000
_cell.length_c   1.000
_cell.angle_alpha   90.00
_cell.angle_beta   90.00
_cell.angle_gamma   90.00
#
_symmetry.space_group_name_H-M   'P 1'
#
loop_
_entity.id
_entity.type
_entity.pdbx_description
1 polymer ?
#
loop_
_entity_poly.entity_id
_entity_poly.type
_entity_poly.pdbx_seq_one_letter_code
_entity_poly.pdbx_strand_id
1 'polypeptide(L)'
;MDSLKNYLSFLSQSPWINLVSVAIGIFGIVLSTYFFLRSKSYIYPRFQKAGAALVASGIKNIDGLRILYRDRELTTLSLATVSFWNQGRRVLNSADMAPTEPLRIELPPGTTILQARVGETSSPSNNVKVKVRTGEPTIDIQFDYLAGREGFTVEIFHDNISPNCPELKGTIKGFGSAQEVMKNDDPISNNFVRPIYNRIYNLTGGPDRAVYWILSPIWILPLFIAALIDNILKPVRFILDSNNRFSAQNHLNRFK
;
A
#
# COMPACT_ATOMS: atom_id res chain seq x y z
N MET A 1 -11.49 -51.49 18.39
CA MET A 1 -11.04 -50.40 19.29
C MET A 1 -9.50 -50.31 19.33
N ASP A 2 -8.80 -51.44 19.25
CA ASP A 2 -7.33 -51.50 19.41
C ASP A 2 -6.54 -50.99 18.20
N SER A 3 -7.08 -51.15 16.98
CA SER A 3 -6.49 -50.55 15.78
C SER A 3 -6.40 -49.03 15.90
N LEU A 4 -7.48 -48.39 16.36
CA LEU A 4 -7.57 -46.93 16.52
C LEU A 4 -6.61 -46.41 17.62
N LYS A 5 -6.44 -47.17 18.71
CA LYS A 5 -5.46 -46.88 19.76
C LYS A 5 -4.01 -47.02 19.25
N ASN A 6 -3.74 -48.00 18.39
CA ASN A 6 -2.43 -48.21 17.78
C ASN A 6 -2.07 -47.12 16.77
N TYR A 7 -3.04 -46.60 16.02
CA TYR A 7 -2.80 -45.45 15.15
C TYR A 7 -2.52 -44.17 15.95
N LEU A 8 -3.28 -43.91 17.03
CA LEU A 8 -3.06 -42.75 17.89
C LEU A 8 -1.70 -42.81 18.61
N SER A 9 -1.28 -43.98 19.08
CA SER A 9 0.03 -44.15 19.72
C SER A 9 1.17 -43.93 18.72
N PHE A 10 1.06 -44.46 17.49
CA PHE A 10 2.03 -44.23 16.41
C PHE A 10 2.14 -42.74 16.00
N LEU A 11 0.99 -42.06 15.93
CA LEU A 11 0.94 -40.63 15.63
C LEU A 11 1.61 -39.77 16.72
N SER A 12 1.44 -40.17 18.00
CA SER A 12 1.99 -39.42 19.14
C SER A 12 3.47 -39.71 19.43
N GLN A 13 3.96 -40.91 19.12
CA GLN A 13 5.35 -41.31 19.39
C GLN A 13 6.35 -40.85 18.33
N SER A 14 5.89 -40.50 17.13
CA SER A 14 6.77 -40.13 16.03
C SER A 14 7.21 -38.66 16.16
N PRO A 15 8.50 -38.36 16.40
CA PRO A 15 8.99 -36.98 16.52
C PRO A 15 8.70 -36.13 15.29
N TRP A 16 8.56 -36.77 14.13
CA TRP A 16 8.20 -36.17 12.85
C TRP A 16 6.83 -35.51 12.83
N ILE A 17 5.85 -36.14 13.48
CA ILE A 17 4.48 -35.64 13.47
C ILE A 17 4.38 -34.40 14.36
N ASN A 18 5.13 -34.37 15.47
CA ASN A 18 5.26 -33.19 16.31
C ASN A 18 5.92 -32.02 15.56
N LEU A 19 6.94 -32.29 14.74
CA LEU A 19 7.57 -31.26 13.93
C LEU A 19 6.62 -30.69 12.87
N VAL A 20 5.89 -31.57 12.17
CA VAL A 20 4.93 -31.16 11.13
C VAL A 20 3.76 -30.38 11.74
N SER A 21 3.24 -30.80 12.90
CA SER A 21 2.15 -30.08 13.58
C SER A 21 2.57 -28.69 14.04
N VAL A 22 3.80 -28.54 14.56
CA VAL A 22 4.37 -27.22 14.91
C VAL A 22 4.54 -26.35 13.67
N ALA A 23 5.05 -26.90 12.56
CA ALA A 23 5.20 -26.16 11.31
C ALA A 23 3.85 -25.65 10.77
N ILE A 24 2.82 -26.50 10.78
CA ILE A 24 1.45 -26.13 10.39
C ILE A 24 0.90 -25.06 11.33
N GLY A 25 1.14 -25.18 12.64
CA GLY A 25 0.72 -24.19 13.63
C GLY A 25 1.34 -22.81 13.38
N ILE A 26 2.65 -22.75 13.15
CA ILE A 26 3.36 -21.50 12.81
C ILE A 26 2.81 -20.93 11.50
N PHE A 27 2.63 -21.76 10.49
CA PHE A 27 2.08 -21.33 9.19
C PHE A 27 0.67 -20.76 9.33
N GLY A 28 -0.17 -21.39 10.15
CA GLY A 28 -1.51 -20.90 10.49
C GLY A 28 -1.49 -19.52 11.17
N ILE A 29 -0.57 -19.28 12.10
CA ILE A 29 -0.43 -17.97 12.78
C ILE A 29 0.01 -16.90 11.77
N VAL A 30 0.98 -17.21 10.90
CA VAL A 30 1.47 -16.29 9.87
C VAL A 30 0.35 -15.92 8.90
N LEU A 31 -0.37 -16.92 8.37
CA LEU A 31 -1.50 -16.68 7.46
C LEU A 31 -2.63 -15.91 8.14
N SER A 32 -3.01 -16.29 9.37
CA SER A 32 -4.05 -15.58 10.13
C SER A 32 -3.70 -14.12 10.33
N THR A 33 -2.46 -13.83 10.73
CA THR A 33 -1.96 -12.46 10.90
C THR A 33 -1.98 -11.70 9.58
N TYR A 34 -1.52 -12.31 8.50
CA TYR A 34 -1.53 -11.72 7.17
C TYR A 34 -2.95 -11.37 6.71
N PHE A 35 -3.91 -12.30 6.81
CA PHE A 35 -5.29 -12.07 6.43
C PHE A 35 -5.97 -11.02 7.31
N PHE A 36 -5.70 -11.01 8.62
CA PHE A 36 -6.23 -10.01 9.54
C PHE A 36 -5.72 -8.59 9.23
N LEU A 37 -4.44 -8.43 8.89
CA LEU A 37 -3.90 -7.15 8.46
C LEU A 37 -4.44 -6.73 7.08
N ARG A 38 -4.77 -7.70 6.22
CA ARG A 38 -5.36 -7.43 4.91
C ARG A 38 -6.85 -7.07 5.00
N SER A 39 -7.60 -7.62 5.96
CA SER A 39 -9.04 -7.42 6.11
C SER A 39 -9.42 -6.05 6.64
N LYS A 40 -8.50 -5.34 7.31
CA LYS A 40 -8.75 -3.97 7.78
C LYS A 40 -8.95 -3.03 6.58
N SER A 41 -10.20 -2.57 6.42
CA SER A 41 -10.61 -1.58 5.42
C SER A 41 -10.76 -0.23 6.10
N TYR A 42 -10.06 0.79 5.60
CA TYR A 42 -10.05 2.14 6.15
C TYR A 42 -10.09 3.17 5.01
N ILE A 43 -10.65 4.35 5.27
CA ILE A 43 -10.56 5.52 4.37
C ILE A 43 -9.32 6.30 4.77
N TYR A 44 -8.56 6.77 3.77
CA TYR A 44 -7.38 7.57 4.01
C TYR A 44 -7.22 8.64 2.92
N PRO A 45 -8.00 9.72 3.02
CA PRO A 45 -8.06 10.78 2.03
C PRO A 45 -6.83 11.68 2.16
N ARG A 46 -6.19 11.93 1.03
CA ARG A 46 -4.99 12.76 0.93
C ARG A 46 -5.16 13.76 -0.18
N PHE A 47 -4.43 14.87 -0.07
CA PHE A 47 -4.37 15.85 -1.13
C PHE A 47 -2.98 16.44 -1.28
N GLN A 48 -2.73 17.01 -2.45
CA GLN A 48 -1.53 17.74 -2.76
C GLN A 48 -1.90 18.96 -3.59
N LYS A 49 -1.21 20.07 -3.34
CA LYS A 49 -1.28 21.27 -4.17
C LYS A 49 0.04 21.48 -4.91
N ALA A 50 -0.07 21.97 -6.13
CA ALA A 50 1.05 22.45 -6.91
C ALA A 50 0.58 23.66 -7.72
N GLY A 51 1.51 24.52 -8.10
CA GLY A 51 1.18 25.79 -8.69
C GLY A 51 2.33 26.34 -9.51
N ALA A 52 1.97 26.98 -10.61
CA ALA A 52 2.89 27.64 -11.52
C ALA A 52 2.31 29.01 -11.93
N ALA A 53 3.13 30.05 -11.84
CA ALA A 53 2.80 31.33 -12.45
C ALA A 53 2.97 31.19 -13.98
N LEU A 54 1.89 31.38 -14.73
CA LEU A 54 1.90 31.36 -16.20
C LEU A 54 2.31 32.72 -16.76
N VAL A 55 1.87 33.79 -16.09
CA VAL A 55 2.19 35.18 -16.40
C VAL A 55 2.60 35.85 -15.09
N ALA A 56 3.87 36.23 -15.01
CA ALA A 56 4.41 36.95 -13.86
C ALA A 56 4.06 38.45 -13.95
N SER A 57 3.80 39.05 -12.79
CA SER A 57 3.42 40.47 -12.66
C SER A 57 4.45 41.46 -13.26
N GLY A 58 5.70 41.04 -13.42
CA GLY A 58 6.76 41.84 -14.05
C GLY A 58 6.54 42.14 -15.54
N ILE A 59 5.61 41.43 -16.20
CA ILE A 59 5.25 41.64 -17.61
C ILE A 59 4.54 42.99 -17.81
N LYS A 60 3.96 43.57 -16.75
CA LYS A 60 3.30 44.89 -16.79
C LYS A 60 4.23 46.06 -17.14
N ASN A 61 5.55 45.86 -17.06
CA ASN A 61 6.56 46.86 -17.39
C ASN A 61 7.01 46.84 -18.86
N ILE A 62 6.37 46.01 -19.70
CA ILE A 62 6.64 45.98 -21.14
C ILE A 62 5.62 46.88 -21.83
N ASP A 63 6.08 48.03 -22.33
CA ASP A 63 5.23 48.98 -23.05
C ASP A 63 4.55 48.32 -24.26
N GLY A 64 3.22 48.49 -24.33
CA GLY A 64 2.39 47.96 -25.43
C GLY A 64 1.89 46.52 -25.25
N LEU A 65 2.34 45.78 -24.22
CA LEU A 65 1.87 44.41 -23.97
C LEU A 65 0.67 44.41 -23.01
N ARG A 66 -0.46 43.86 -23.46
CA ARG A 66 -1.68 43.66 -22.65
C ARG A 66 -2.13 42.21 -22.71
N ILE A 67 -2.49 41.66 -21.56
CA ILE A 67 -3.01 40.29 -21.45
C ILE A 67 -4.49 40.40 -21.11
N LEU A 68 -5.34 39.86 -21.96
CA LEU A 68 -6.79 39.95 -21.83
C LEU A 68 -7.39 38.57 -21.59
N TYR A 69 -8.34 38.49 -20.67
CA TYR A 69 -9.22 37.35 -20.49
C TYR A 69 -10.67 37.83 -20.49
N ARG A 70 -11.45 37.44 -21.50
CA ARG A 70 -12.84 37.90 -21.70
C ARG A 70 -12.96 39.42 -21.59
N ASP A 71 -12.10 40.12 -22.33
CA ASP A 71 -12.02 41.59 -22.40
C ASP A 71 -11.60 42.31 -21.10
N ARG A 72 -11.26 41.56 -20.05
CA ARG A 72 -10.65 42.10 -18.83
C ARG A 72 -9.13 41.98 -18.90
N GLU A 73 -8.43 43.08 -18.63
CA GLU A 73 -6.98 43.09 -18.51
C GLU A 73 -6.52 42.36 -17.24
N LEU A 74 -5.57 41.45 -17.40
CA LEU A 74 -4.97 40.66 -16.33
C LEU A 74 -3.53 41.08 -16.14
N THR A 75 -3.15 41.32 -14.89
CA THR A 75 -1.76 41.58 -14.50
C THR A 75 -0.99 40.30 -14.19
N THR A 76 -1.71 39.26 -13.77
CA THR A 76 -1.15 38.01 -13.28
C THR A 76 -2.07 36.88 -13.72
N LEU A 77 -1.49 35.77 -14.15
CA LEU A 77 -2.20 34.53 -14.41
C LEU A 77 -1.41 33.38 -13.80
N SER A 78 -2.05 32.66 -12.89
CA SER A 78 -1.48 31.52 -12.19
C SER A 78 -2.36 30.30 -12.40
N LEU A 79 -1.71 29.15 -12.58
CA LEU A 79 -2.34 27.84 -12.56
C LEU A 79 -2.02 27.17 -11.23
N ALA A 80 -3.06 26.78 -10.51
CA ALA A 80 -2.95 25.92 -9.36
C ALA A 80 -3.67 24.59 -9.64
N THR A 81 -3.05 23.49 -9.22
CA THR A 81 -3.62 22.15 -9.29
C THR A 81 -3.78 21.61 -7.89
N VAL A 82 -4.98 21.14 -7.56
CA VAL A 82 -5.25 20.44 -6.30
C VAL A 82 -5.65 19.01 -6.64
N SER A 83 -4.78 18.06 -6.31
CA SER A 83 -5.05 16.63 -6.45
C SER A 83 -5.59 16.07 -5.14
N PHE A 84 -6.70 15.35 -5.19
CA PHE A 84 -7.33 14.70 -4.06
C PHE A 84 -7.56 13.22 -4.37
N TRP A 85 -7.15 12.33 -3.47
CA TRP A 85 -7.28 10.89 -3.67
C TRP A 85 -7.51 10.15 -2.37
N ASN A 86 -8.11 8.96 -2.48
CA ASN A 86 -8.27 8.05 -1.36
C ASN A 86 -7.13 7.03 -1.35
N GLN A 87 -6.14 7.18 -0.46
CA GLN A 87 -5.09 6.18 -0.27
C GLN A 87 -5.58 4.94 0.52
N GLY A 88 -6.78 5.00 1.10
CA GLY A 88 -7.39 3.92 1.86
C GLY A 88 -7.80 2.72 1.00
N ARG A 89 -8.30 1.68 1.67
CA ARG A 89 -8.90 0.48 1.01
C ARG A 89 -10.42 0.53 0.96
N ARG A 90 -11.05 1.29 1.86
CA ARG A 90 -12.51 1.50 1.86
C ARG A 90 -12.85 2.56 0.83
N VAL A 91 -13.91 2.35 0.05
CA VAL A 91 -14.46 3.36 -0.88
C VAL A 91 -14.88 4.59 -0.08
N LEU A 92 -14.48 5.77 -0.57
CA LEU A 92 -14.93 7.06 -0.06
C LEU A 92 -16.09 7.55 -0.93
N ASN A 93 -17.29 7.64 -0.37
CA ASN A 93 -18.47 8.15 -1.07
C ASN A 93 -18.67 9.63 -0.74
N SER A 94 -19.37 10.38 -1.59
CA SER A 94 -19.77 11.75 -1.22
C SER A 94 -20.63 11.80 0.04
N ALA A 95 -21.42 10.75 0.31
CA ALA A 95 -22.19 10.62 1.54
C ALA A 95 -21.32 10.51 2.80
N ASP A 96 -20.04 10.13 2.69
CA ASP A 96 -19.09 10.14 3.80
C ASP A 96 -18.62 11.57 4.15
N MET A 97 -18.91 12.58 3.33
CA MET A 97 -18.63 13.98 3.66
C MET A 97 -19.64 14.53 4.67
N ALA A 98 -19.21 15.43 5.55
CA ALA A 98 -20.07 16.19 6.44
C ALA A 98 -20.93 17.18 5.62
N PRO A 99 -22.27 17.17 5.73
CA PRO A 99 -23.13 18.05 4.93
C PRO A 99 -22.89 19.55 5.14
N THR A 100 -22.50 19.94 6.36
CA THR A 100 -22.19 21.32 6.73
C THR A 100 -20.80 21.77 6.30
N GLU A 101 -19.90 20.82 6.01
CA GLU A 101 -18.52 21.09 5.58
C GLU A 101 -18.15 20.21 4.38
N PRO A 102 -18.79 20.45 3.22
CA PRO A 102 -18.51 19.71 2.01
C PRO A 102 -17.09 19.98 1.50
N LEU A 103 -16.61 19.12 0.61
CA LEU A 103 -15.31 19.26 -0.03
C LEU A 103 -15.33 20.51 -0.92
N ARG A 104 -14.41 21.43 -0.64
CA ARG A 104 -14.28 22.68 -1.39
C ARG A 104 -12.84 23.16 -1.38
N ILE A 105 -12.49 23.99 -2.34
CA ILE A 105 -11.20 24.68 -2.40
C ILE A 105 -11.45 26.16 -2.15
N GLU A 106 -10.75 26.72 -1.17
CA GLU A 106 -10.79 28.14 -0.84
C GLU A 106 -9.48 28.80 -1.27
N LEU A 107 -9.58 29.96 -1.94
CA LEU A 107 -8.45 30.81 -2.28
C LEU A 107 -8.44 32.05 -1.38
N PRO A 108 -7.29 32.71 -1.19
CA PRO A 108 -7.21 33.90 -0.34
C PRO A 108 -8.18 35.01 -0.78
N PRO A 109 -8.72 35.80 0.17
CA PRO A 109 -9.55 36.96 -0.14
C PRO A 109 -8.89 37.89 -1.16
N GLY A 110 -9.69 38.44 -2.07
CA GLY A 110 -9.21 39.29 -3.17
C GLY A 110 -8.68 38.53 -4.40
N THR A 111 -8.68 37.19 -4.38
CA THR A 111 -8.35 36.38 -5.55
C THR A 111 -9.58 36.23 -6.47
N THR A 112 -9.44 36.53 -7.75
CA THR A 112 -10.43 36.18 -8.77
C THR A 112 -10.12 34.80 -9.33
N ILE A 113 -11.10 33.88 -9.24
CA ILE A 113 -11.06 32.62 -9.98
C ILE A 113 -11.54 32.90 -11.40
N LEU A 114 -10.65 32.74 -12.38
CA LEU A 114 -10.93 32.99 -13.79
C LEU A 114 -11.64 31.78 -14.42
N GLN A 115 -11.19 30.58 -14.05
CA GLN A 115 -11.75 29.32 -14.48
C GLN A 115 -11.33 28.21 -13.52
N ALA A 116 -12.22 27.25 -13.28
CA ALA A 116 -11.88 25.98 -12.65
C ALA A 116 -12.42 24.84 -13.50
N ARG A 117 -11.65 23.76 -13.64
CA ARG A 117 -12.08 22.56 -14.36
C ARG A 117 -11.51 21.30 -13.71
N VAL A 118 -12.17 20.19 -13.97
CA VAL A 118 -11.62 18.87 -13.65
C VAL A 118 -10.49 18.60 -14.65
N GLY A 119 -9.31 18.31 -14.14
CA GLY A 119 -8.16 17.83 -14.91
C GLY A 119 -8.26 16.31 -15.06
N GLU A 120 -7.30 15.60 -14.46
CA GLU A 120 -7.27 14.14 -14.48
C GLU A 120 -8.23 13.51 -13.47
N THR A 121 -8.81 12.36 -13.83
CA THR A 121 -9.61 11.51 -12.94
C THR A 121 -9.16 10.06 -13.10
N SER A 122 -9.18 9.27 -12.02
CA SER A 122 -8.81 7.86 -12.09
C SER A 122 -9.82 7.04 -12.90
N SER A 123 -11.10 7.38 -12.80
CA SER A 123 -12.19 6.76 -13.56
C SER A 123 -13.27 7.79 -13.90
N PRO A 124 -13.83 7.76 -15.12
CA PRO A 124 -15.01 8.57 -15.47
C PRO A 124 -16.21 8.31 -14.54
N SER A 125 -16.27 7.12 -13.93
CA SER A 125 -17.34 6.73 -13.01
C SER A 125 -17.26 7.46 -11.66
N ASN A 126 -16.15 8.13 -11.34
CA ASN A 126 -16.05 8.98 -10.15
C ASN A 126 -16.96 10.22 -10.24
N ASN A 127 -17.42 10.58 -11.46
CA ASN A 127 -18.40 11.65 -11.74
C ASN A 127 -18.05 12.99 -11.06
N VAL A 128 -16.78 13.37 -11.15
CA VAL A 128 -16.27 14.58 -10.49
C VAL A 128 -16.79 15.83 -11.19
N LYS A 129 -17.32 16.77 -10.41
CA LYS A 129 -17.86 18.04 -10.85
C LYS A 129 -17.30 19.16 -10.00
N VAL A 130 -16.95 20.27 -10.63
CA VAL A 130 -16.45 21.46 -9.98
C VAL A 130 -17.33 22.65 -10.34
N LYS A 131 -17.65 23.47 -9.34
CA LYS A 131 -18.45 24.69 -9.54
C LYS A 131 -17.79 25.84 -8.81
N VAL A 132 -17.45 26.90 -9.54
CA VAL A 132 -16.98 28.15 -8.94
C VAL A 132 -18.17 28.86 -8.31
N ARG A 133 -18.05 29.27 -7.05
CA ARG A 133 -19.08 30.02 -6.35
C ARG A 133 -19.05 31.48 -6.82
N THR A 134 -20.20 32.03 -7.15
CA THR A 134 -20.30 33.41 -7.63
C THR A 134 -20.02 34.38 -6.48
N GLY A 135 -19.05 35.29 -6.67
CA GLY A 135 -18.72 36.34 -5.70
C GLY A 135 -17.80 35.91 -4.55
N GLU A 136 -17.41 34.64 -4.48
CA GLU A 136 -16.49 34.12 -3.47
C GLU A 136 -15.30 33.42 -4.13
N PRO A 137 -14.09 33.51 -3.56
CA PRO A 137 -12.91 32.78 -4.03
C PRO A 137 -12.97 31.29 -3.62
N THR A 138 -14.11 30.64 -3.88
CA THR A 138 -14.42 29.27 -3.43
C THR A 138 -14.88 28.41 -4.60
N ILE A 139 -14.42 27.16 -4.61
CA ILE A 139 -14.78 26.14 -5.61
C ILE A 139 -15.40 24.96 -4.87
N ASP A 140 -16.68 24.69 -5.14
CA ASP A 140 -17.38 23.54 -4.60
C ASP A 140 -17.04 22.30 -5.45
N ILE A 141 -16.72 21.18 -4.77
CA ILE A 141 -16.37 19.91 -5.42
C ILE A 141 -17.43 18.86 -5.09
N GLN A 142 -17.90 18.17 -6.12
CA GLN A 142 -18.80 17.04 -6.00
C GLN A 142 -18.21 15.83 -6.74
N PHE A 143 -18.44 14.64 -6.21
CA PHE A 143 -18.05 13.36 -6.81
C PHE A 143 -19.02 12.28 -6.31
N ASP A 144 -19.10 11.13 -6.98
CA ASP A 144 -19.97 10.04 -6.54
C ASP A 144 -19.23 9.16 -5.51
N TYR A 145 -18.08 8.63 -5.91
CA TYR A 145 -17.21 7.82 -5.07
C TYR A 145 -15.75 7.88 -5.52
N LEU A 146 -14.83 7.48 -4.64
CA LEU A 146 -13.42 7.20 -4.92
C LEU A 146 -13.05 5.85 -4.31
N ALA A 147 -12.75 4.86 -5.15
CA ALA A 147 -12.24 3.58 -4.68
C ALA A 147 -10.81 3.73 -4.12
N GLY A 148 -10.28 2.65 -3.55
CA GLY A 148 -8.92 2.67 -3.03
C GLY A 148 -7.91 2.99 -4.12
N ARG A 149 -7.08 4.01 -3.87
CA ARG A 149 -6.08 4.61 -4.77
C ARG A 149 -6.65 5.41 -5.94
N GLU A 150 -7.95 5.67 -5.96
CA GLU A 150 -8.55 6.58 -6.93
C GLU A 150 -8.56 8.02 -6.42
N GLY A 151 -8.55 8.95 -7.37
CA GLY A 151 -8.58 10.38 -7.12
C GLY A 151 -8.86 11.19 -8.37
N PHE A 152 -8.79 12.51 -8.20
CA PHE A 152 -8.95 13.49 -9.25
C PHE A 152 -8.09 14.72 -8.99
N THR A 153 -7.89 15.51 -10.04
CA THR A 153 -7.20 16.79 -9.98
C THR A 153 -8.14 17.90 -10.42
N VAL A 154 -8.14 18.99 -9.66
CA VAL A 154 -8.83 20.23 -10.02
C VAL A 154 -7.80 21.25 -10.49
N GLU A 155 -7.97 21.74 -11.71
CA GLU A 155 -7.15 22.81 -12.27
C GLU A 155 -7.86 24.14 -12.07
N ILE A 156 -7.14 25.11 -11.52
CA ILE A 156 -7.65 26.41 -11.09
C ILE A 156 -6.80 27.49 -11.73
N PHE A 157 -7.42 28.30 -12.58
CA PHE A 157 -6.82 29.50 -13.15
C PHE A 157 -7.27 30.70 -12.33
N HIS A 158 -6.31 31.44 -11.79
CA HIS A 158 -6.56 32.56 -10.90
C HIS A 158 -5.56 33.70 -11.11
N ASP A 159 -5.88 34.89 -10.59
CA ASP A 159 -5.07 36.12 -10.74
C ASP A 159 -4.12 36.39 -9.54
N ASN A 160 -4.00 35.45 -8.61
CA ASN A 160 -3.11 35.60 -7.45
C ASN A 160 -1.64 35.35 -7.84
N ILE A 161 -0.74 36.16 -7.27
CA ILE A 161 0.72 36.07 -7.46
C ILE A 161 1.27 34.75 -6.88
N SER A 162 0.68 34.25 -5.80
CA SER A 162 1.07 32.98 -5.19
C SER A 162 0.26 31.84 -5.81
N PRO A 163 0.87 30.96 -6.65
CA PRO A 163 0.13 29.90 -7.32
C PRO A 163 -0.18 28.70 -6.40
N ASN A 164 0.48 28.58 -5.25
CA ASN A 164 0.24 27.50 -4.26
C ASN A 164 -0.75 27.92 -3.16
N CYS A 165 -1.50 29.00 -3.37
CA CYS A 165 -2.43 29.55 -2.40
C CYS A 165 -3.73 28.77 -2.14
N PRO A 166 -4.22 27.85 -3.00
CA PRO A 166 -5.48 27.18 -2.71
C PRO A 166 -5.40 26.23 -1.50
N GLU A 167 -6.43 26.27 -0.66
CA GLU A 167 -6.59 25.38 0.48
C GLU A 167 -7.77 24.44 0.28
N LEU A 168 -7.54 23.14 0.45
CA LEU A 168 -8.62 22.16 0.45
C LEU A 168 -9.29 22.13 1.83
N LYS A 169 -10.60 22.36 1.86
CA LYS A 169 -11.44 22.28 3.07
C LYS A 169 -12.51 21.23 2.88
N GLY A 170 -12.99 20.70 4.01
CA GLY A 170 -14.05 19.72 4.05
C GLY A 170 -13.76 18.66 5.11
N THR A 171 -14.82 18.11 5.67
CA THR A 171 -14.73 17.15 6.78
C THR A 171 -15.31 15.81 6.36
N ILE A 172 -14.56 14.74 6.60
CA ILE A 172 -14.92 13.37 6.25
C ILE A 172 -15.33 12.65 7.52
N LYS A 173 -16.54 12.08 7.55
CA LYS A 173 -17.11 11.40 8.72
C LYS A 173 -16.20 10.27 9.17
N GLY A 174 -15.85 10.29 10.46
CA GLY A 174 -14.96 9.29 11.07
C GLY A 174 -13.48 9.40 10.68
N PHE A 175 -13.08 10.42 9.91
CA PHE A 175 -11.68 10.69 9.59
C PHE A 175 -11.24 12.12 9.95
N GLY A 176 -12.10 13.11 9.74
CA GLY A 176 -11.77 14.54 9.87
C GLY A 176 -11.34 15.13 8.52
N SER A 177 -10.40 16.06 8.54
CA SER A 177 -9.91 16.74 7.33
C SER A 177 -8.91 15.86 6.55
N ALA A 178 -8.88 16.03 5.23
CA ALA A 178 -7.89 15.36 4.38
C ALA A 178 -6.46 15.79 4.76
N GLN A 179 -5.49 14.88 4.61
CA GLN A 179 -4.08 15.17 4.95
C GLN A 179 -3.33 15.71 3.73
N GLU A 180 -2.68 16.88 3.89
CA GLU A 180 -1.81 17.45 2.86
C GLU A 180 -0.50 16.65 2.78
N VAL A 181 -0.11 16.26 1.57
CA VAL A 181 1.20 15.65 1.29
C VAL A 181 2.15 16.75 0.81
N MET A 182 3.11 17.11 1.65
CA MET A 182 4.21 17.98 1.22
C MET A 182 5.10 17.23 0.23
N LYS A 183 5.57 17.92 -0.81
CA LYS A 183 6.37 17.38 -1.91
C LYS A 183 7.75 16.91 -1.42
N ASN A 184 7.81 15.78 -0.71
CA ASN A 184 8.97 14.91 -0.51
C ASN A 184 8.66 13.57 0.20
N ASP A 185 7.40 13.23 0.44
CA ASP A 185 7.06 11.93 1.03
C ASP A 185 6.38 11.05 -0.01
N ASP A 186 7.16 10.17 -0.65
CA ASP A 186 6.64 8.96 -1.25
C ASP A 186 5.84 8.20 -0.16
N PRO A 187 4.48 8.19 -0.21
CA PRO A 187 3.66 7.73 0.91
C PRO A 187 3.78 6.22 1.18
N ILE A 188 4.32 5.48 0.23
CA ILE A 188 4.51 4.04 0.32
C ILE A 188 5.72 3.71 1.22
N SER A 189 6.69 4.62 1.34
CA SER A 189 7.95 4.38 2.07
C SER A 189 7.93 4.94 3.51
N ASN A 190 7.45 6.17 3.73
CA ASN A 190 7.88 6.93 4.92
C ASN A 190 7.07 6.74 6.21
N ASN A 191 5.74 6.54 6.18
CA ASN A 191 4.95 6.55 7.43
C ASN A 191 4.46 5.17 7.90
N PHE A 192 4.39 4.19 7.00
CA PHE A 192 3.93 2.83 7.35
C PHE A 192 5.06 1.80 7.30
N VAL A 193 5.93 1.93 6.29
CA VAL A 193 7.07 1.04 6.12
C VAL A 193 8.21 1.48 7.02
N ARG A 194 8.58 2.76 7.10
CA ARG A 194 9.74 3.23 7.90
C ARG A 194 9.75 2.86 9.39
N PRO A 195 8.65 2.91 10.19
CA PRO A 195 8.73 2.49 11.59
C PRO A 195 8.93 0.98 11.73
N ILE A 196 8.31 0.17 10.87
CA ILE A 196 8.47 -1.30 10.84
C ILE A 196 9.84 -1.67 10.26
N TYR A 197 10.23 -1.02 9.17
CA TYR A 197 11.51 -1.15 8.47
C TYR A 197 12.66 -0.75 9.38
N ASN A 198 12.61 0.38 10.11
CA ASN A 198 13.64 0.79 11.06
C ASN A 198 13.71 -0.18 12.25
N ARG A 199 12.57 -0.72 12.71
CA ARG A 199 12.55 -1.73 13.78
C ARG A 199 13.21 -3.02 13.31
N ILE A 200 12.90 -3.50 12.11
CA ILE A 200 13.53 -4.67 11.48
C ILE A 200 15.01 -4.40 11.19
N TYR A 201 15.35 -3.25 10.62
CA TYR A 201 16.72 -2.81 10.30
C TYR A 201 17.61 -2.82 11.54
N ASN A 202 17.12 -2.29 12.67
CA ASN A 202 17.85 -2.28 13.95
C ASN A 202 17.95 -3.67 14.60
N LEU A 203 17.00 -4.58 14.32
CA LEU A 203 17.00 -5.96 14.83
C LEU A 203 17.87 -6.91 13.99
N THR A 204 17.94 -6.73 12.67
CA THR A 204 18.56 -7.69 11.72
C THR A 204 19.79 -7.15 11.01
N GLY A 205 20.12 -5.86 11.17
CA GLY A 205 21.25 -5.21 10.51
C GLY A 205 21.04 -4.95 9.00
N GLY A 206 19.79 -4.85 8.54
CA GLY A 206 19.42 -4.53 7.15
C GLY A 206 18.43 -5.50 6.49
N PRO A 207 17.77 -5.08 5.39
CA PRO A 207 16.75 -5.87 4.69
C PRO A 207 17.32 -7.12 4.01
N ASP A 208 18.54 -7.03 3.46
CA ASP A 208 19.19 -8.18 2.83
C ASP A 208 19.43 -9.29 3.86
N ARG A 209 19.82 -8.92 5.09
CA ARG A 209 20.03 -9.85 6.21
C ARG A 209 18.72 -10.38 6.80
N ALA A 210 17.63 -9.60 6.81
CA ALA A 210 16.32 -10.05 7.28
C ALA A 210 15.75 -11.17 6.41
N VAL A 211 15.93 -11.08 5.08
CA VAL A 211 15.55 -12.15 4.15
C VAL A 211 16.35 -13.42 4.43
N TYR A 212 17.65 -13.31 4.74
CA TYR A 212 18.44 -14.48 5.18
C TYR A 212 17.95 -15.05 6.51
N TRP A 213 17.57 -14.24 7.52
CA TRP A 213 17.05 -14.77 8.78
C TRP A 213 15.68 -15.43 8.64
N ILE A 214 14.79 -14.89 7.81
CA ILE A 214 13.42 -15.41 7.62
C ILE A 214 13.40 -16.62 6.67
N LEU A 215 14.25 -16.64 5.64
CA LEU A 215 14.34 -17.75 4.68
C LEU A 215 15.38 -18.79 5.08
N SER A 216 16.32 -18.52 6.01
CA SER A 216 17.30 -19.53 6.46
C SER A 216 16.65 -20.82 6.97
N PRO A 217 15.51 -20.81 7.69
CA PRO A 217 14.85 -22.05 8.09
C PRO A 217 14.31 -22.82 6.88
N ILE A 218 13.87 -22.10 5.83
CA ILE A 218 13.33 -22.67 4.59
C ILE A 218 14.46 -23.28 3.73
N TRP A 219 15.67 -22.72 3.76
CA TRP A 219 16.84 -23.29 3.08
C TRP A 219 17.48 -24.45 3.85
N ILE A 220 17.35 -24.46 5.18
CA ILE A 220 17.83 -25.55 6.03
C ILE A 220 16.84 -26.72 6.01
N LEU A 221 15.55 -26.48 5.76
CA LEU A 221 14.50 -27.51 5.76
C LEU A 221 14.78 -28.68 4.79
N PRO A 222 15.19 -28.46 3.52
CA PRO A 222 15.50 -29.55 2.59
C PRO A 222 16.74 -30.34 3.00
N LEU A 223 17.78 -29.67 3.52
CA LEU A 223 18.98 -30.33 4.05
C LEU A 223 18.65 -31.15 5.30
N PHE A 224 17.77 -30.63 6.15
CA PHE A 224 17.27 -31.32 7.33
C PHE A 224 16.41 -32.53 6.95
N ILE A 225 15.50 -32.39 5.97
CA ILE A 225 14.70 -33.49 5.41
C ILE A 225 15.58 -34.54 4.73
N ALA A 226 16.63 -34.14 4.01
CA ALA A 226 17.56 -35.07 3.38
C ALA A 226 18.37 -35.86 4.43
N ALA A 227 18.92 -35.18 5.44
CA ALA A 227 19.59 -35.81 6.58
C ALA A 227 18.65 -36.77 7.33
N LEU A 228 17.36 -36.45 7.31
CA LEU A 228 16.30 -37.27 7.87
C LEU A 228 16.09 -38.58 7.14
N ILE A 229 15.90 -38.46 5.83
CA ILE A 229 15.63 -39.57 4.94
C ILE A 229 16.83 -40.52 5.02
N ASP A 230 18.04 -40.00 5.07
CA ASP A 230 19.24 -40.80 5.26
C ASP A 230 19.27 -41.53 6.62
N ASN A 231 18.93 -40.86 7.73
CA ASN A 231 18.91 -41.54 9.03
C ASN A 231 17.79 -42.58 9.16
N ILE A 232 16.66 -42.39 8.47
CA ILE A 232 15.56 -43.35 8.43
C ILE A 232 15.88 -44.55 7.51
N LEU A 233 16.55 -44.30 6.37
CA LEU A 233 16.86 -45.34 5.38
C LEU A 233 18.13 -46.15 5.70
N LYS A 234 19.07 -45.62 6.50
CA LYS A 234 20.28 -46.34 6.95
C LYS A 234 20.00 -47.73 7.56
N PRO A 235 19.09 -47.89 8.54
CA PRO A 235 18.79 -49.21 9.12
C PRO A 235 18.14 -50.15 8.11
N VAL A 236 17.29 -49.64 7.21
CA VAL A 236 16.65 -50.45 6.14
C VAL A 236 17.70 -50.94 5.13
N ARG A 237 18.62 -50.06 4.71
CA ARG A 237 19.76 -50.43 3.85
C ARG A 237 20.68 -51.44 4.53
N PHE A 238 20.93 -51.30 5.82
CA PHE A 238 21.75 -52.25 6.59
C PHE A 238 21.11 -53.64 6.66
N ILE A 239 19.79 -53.73 6.86
CA ILE A 239 19.07 -55.02 6.86
C ILE A 239 19.08 -55.65 5.47
N LEU A 240 18.82 -54.87 4.41
CA LEU A 240 18.88 -55.36 3.03
C LEU A 240 20.28 -55.85 2.62
N ASP A 241 21.34 -55.15 3.03
CA ASP A 241 22.72 -55.56 2.74
C ASP A 241 23.15 -56.79 3.56
N SER A 242 22.69 -56.91 4.81
CA SER A 242 22.95 -58.08 5.66
C SER A 242 22.34 -59.38 5.11
N ASN A 243 21.14 -59.32 4.51
CA ASN A 243 20.50 -60.46 3.86
C ASN A 243 21.24 -60.90 2.59
N ASN A 244 21.81 -59.96 1.82
CA ASN A 244 22.62 -60.27 0.65
C ASN A 244 23.94 -60.93 1.01
N ARG A 245 24.57 -60.54 2.14
CA ARG A 245 25.78 -61.21 2.67
C ARG A 245 25.50 -62.65 3.12
N PHE A 246 24.32 -62.90 3.71
CA PHE A 246 23.91 -64.25 4.12
C PHE A 246 23.69 -65.20 2.92
N SER A 247 23.17 -64.66 1.80
CA SER A 247 23.00 -65.42 0.55
C SER A 247 24.34 -65.79 -0.12
N ALA A 248 25.30 -64.85 -0.14
CA ALA A 248 26.62 -65.09 -0.72
C ALA A 248 27.43 -66.16 0.04
N GLN A 249 27.31 -66.21 1.36
CA GLN A 249 28.02 -67.17 2.21
C GLN A 249 27.46 -68.60 2.07
N ASN A 250 26.15 -68.74 1.85
CA ASN A 250 25.51 -70.03 1.55
C ASN A 250 25.87 -70.57 0.15
N HIS A 251 26.19 -69.69 -0.81
CA HIS A 251 26.67 -70.12 -2.13
C HIS A 251 28.10 -70.64 -2.11
N LEU A 252 28.97 -70.12 -1.24
CA LEU A 252 30.37 -70.56 -1.11
C LEU A 252 30.52 -71.89 -0.36
N ASN A 253 29.64 -72.19 0.61
CA ASN A 253 29.66 -73.45 1.36
C ASN A 253 29.06 -74.65 0.59
N ARG A 254 28.52 -74.46 -0.61
CA ARG A 254 28.08 -75.56 -1.50
C ARG A 254 29.21 -76.16 -2.36
N PHE A 255 30.39 -75.56 -2.34
CA PHE A 255 31.56 -75.97 -3.14
C PHE A 255 32.77 -76.40 -2.29
N LYS A 256 32.57 -76.65 -0.99
CA LYS A 256 33.49 -77.38 -0.12
C LYS A 256 32.85 -78.69 0.28
#